data_AF-A0A9P7QEB7-F1
#
_entry.id   AF-A0A9P7QEB7-F1
#
_cell.length_a   1.000
_cell.length_b   1.000
_cell.length_c   1.000
_cell.angle_alpha   90.00
_cell.angle_beta   90.00
_cell.angle_gamma   90.00
#
_symmetry.space_group_name_H-M   'P 1'
#
loop_
_entity.id
_entity.type
_entity.pdbx_description
1 polymer ?
#
loop_
_entity_poly.entity_id
_entity_poly.type
_entity_poly.pdbx_seq_one_letter_code
_entity_poly.pdbx_strand_id
1 'polypeptide(L)'
;MAYEFLGSSQQSDRSLYADLDSGLGRNPSALPTHLSRVLYIPEHSTLNLSLYDAQEPFQQAVYVSPFGSEHLVGKPLIGSRFFKTRVNTMDREKVMQSGAPRYVVELDGDRIDDGVDISATMRANASVSDAVDSTAKINIQVPMSTDGFSLTFETSKQTENQTQHIAVSATYPLQSVHSKAGIIRFPFFAFSLDDEKSTGYEWQIHPLDHGMLRYTLFQLPSHSPASGGNVAPPRECPDAETIAIYHQLGHENSLFRPTSEGVLLLPGPEMPVLLEMVTVASLLVLLWKIRGTARQGLGKEPQPKKRSLAEKLFGGRKS
;
A
#
# COMPACT_ATOMS: atom_id res chain seq x y z
N MET A 1 16.88 7.71 -41.68
CA MET A 1 15.62 7.54 -40.94
C MET A 1 15.90 7.00 -39.52
N ALA A 2 16.45 7.83 -38.63
CA ALA A 2 16.78 7.42 -37.25
C ALA A 2 16.53 8.53 -36.20
N TYR A 3 15.98 9.68 -36.62
CA TYR A 3 15.75 10.84 -35.75
C TYR A 3 14.33 10.91 -35.17
N GLU A 4 13.37 10.15 -35.71
CA GLU A 4 11.97 10.19 -35.24
C GLU A 4 11.67 9.22 -34.09
N PHE A 5 12.55 8.25 -33.81
CA PHE A 5 12.37 7.26 -32.73
C PHE A 5 12.90 7.70 -31.35
N LEU A 6 13.78 8.72 -31.31
CA LEU A 6 14.35 9.25 -30.07
C LEU A 6 13.47 10.35 -29.43
N GLY A 7 12.64 11.01 -30.25
CA GLY A 7 11.70 12.02 -29.76
C GLY A 7 10.49 11.42 -29.05
N SER A 8 9.98 10.29 -29.55
CA SER A 8 8.79 9.63 -28.98
C SER A 8 9.06 8.99 -27.62
N SER A 9 10.24 8.40 -27.42
CA SER A 9 10.65 7.79 -26.14
C SER A 9 10.92 8.83 -25.05
N GLN A 10 11.58 9.95 -25.36
CA GLN A 10 11.75 11.04 -24.38
C GLN A 10 10.44 11.77 -24.06
N GLN A 11 9.52 11.85 -25.03
CA GLN A 11 8.21 12.47 -24.82
C GLN A 11 7.26 11.56 -24.04
N SER A 12 7.32 10.22 -24.23
CA SER A 12 6.60 9.26 -23.40
C SER A 12 7.14 9.25 -21.97
N ASP A 13 8.45 9.35 -21.76
CA ASP A 13 9.01 9.41 -20.42
C ASP A 13 8.54 10.68 -19.70
N ARG A 14 8.51 11.85 -20.37
CA ARG A 14 7.99 13.09 -19.78
C ARG A 14 6.50 13.02 -19.44
N SER A 15 5.68 12.33 -20.24
CA SER A 15 4.25 12.16 -19.93
C SER A 15 4.02 11.17 -18.80
N LEU A 16 4.83 10.09 -18.71
CA LEU A 16 4.84 9.20 -17.56
C LEU A 16 5.18 9.97 -16.29
N TYR A 17 6.24 10.79 -16.29
CA TYR A 17 6.59 11.62 -15.15
C TYR A 17 5.50 12.65 -14.79
N ALA A 18 4.84 13.27 -15.79
CA ALA A 18 3.76 14.23 -15.54
C ALA A 18 2.45 13.58 -15.01
N ASP A 19 2.14 12.36 -15.48
CA ASP A 19 0.98 11.60 -15.00
C ASP A 19 1.22 11.07 -13.58
N LEU A 20 2.44 10.58 -13.31
CA LEU A 20 2.90 10.25 -11.96
C LEU A 20 2.84 11.48 -11.03
N ASP A 21 3.09 12.70 -11.54
CA ASP A 21 3.08 13.94 -10.77
C ASP A 21 1.68 14.39 -10.29
N SER A 22 0.62 13.83 -10.90
CA SER A 22 -0.75 14.07 -10.45
C SER A 22 -1.22 13.03 -9.42
N GLY A 23 -0.60 11.85 -9.44
CA GLY A 23 -0.99 10.67 -8.67
C GLY A 23 -2.32 10.03 -9.12
N LEU A 24 -2.86 10.41 -10.28
CA LEU A 24 -4.18 10.01 -10.76
C LEU A 24 -4.09 8.90 -11.81
N GLY A 25 -5.17 8.14 -11.92
CA GLY A 25 -5.31 7.13 -12.96
C GLY A 25 -5.77 7.71 -14.29
N ARG A 26 -5.27 7.16 -15.39
CA ARG A 26 -5.80 7.41 -16.74
C ARG A 26 -7.20 6.79 -16.92
N ASN A 27 -7.49 5.73 -16.18
CA ASN A 27 -8.72 4.94 -16.26
C ASN A 27 -9.46 4.96 -14.91
N PRO A 28 -10.06 6.10 -14.51
CA PRO A 28 -10.83 6.16 -13.28
C PRO A 28 -12.09 5.29 -13.42
N SER A 29 -12.39 4.50 -12.38
CA SER A 29 -13.49 3.53 -12.39
C SER A 29 -14.54 3.85 -11.33
N ALA A 30 -15.73 3.25 -11.45
CA ALA A 30 -16.68 3.26 -10.34
C ALA A 30 -16.10 2.47 -9.15
N LEU A 31 -16.52 2.83 -7.93
CA LEU A 31 -16.26 2.00 -6.75
C LEU A 31 -17.02 0.68 -6.89
N PRO A 32 -16.35 -0.48 -6.71
CA PRO A 32 -17.03 -1.77 -6.72
C PRO A 32 -18.10 -1.81 -5.62
N THR A 33 -19.31 -2.25 -5.96
CA THR A 33 -20.49 -2.16 -5.09
C THR A 33 -20.42 -3.07 -3.87
N HIS A 34 -19.64 -4.16 -3.94
CA HIS A 34 -19.46 -5.08 -2.82
C HIS A 34 -18.51 -4.52 -1.74
N LEU A 35 -17.70 -3.50 -2.05
CA LEU A 35 -16.81 -2.84 -1.10
C LEU A 35 -17.56 -1.76 -0.31
N SER A 36 -18.32 -2.18 0.69
CA SER A 36 -19.20 -1.30 1.48
C SER A 36 -18.57 -0.79 2.78
N ARG A 37 -17.56 -1.48 3.31
CA ARG A 37 -16.93 -1.17 4.59
C ARG A 37 -15.64 -0.37 4.39
N VAL A 38 -15.37 0.57 5.29
CA VAL A 38 -14.23 1.49 5.16
C VAL A 38 -13.46 1.58 6.47
N LEU A 39 -12.17 1.29 6.41
CA LEU A 39 -11.25 1.54 7.52
C LEU A 39 -10.39 2.76 7.22
N TYR A 40 -10.37 3.71 8.15
CA TYR A 40 -9.40 4.79 8.13
C TYR A 40 -8.09 4.34 8.78
N ILE A 41 -7.00 4.59 8.06
CA ILE A 41 -5.63 4.36 8.49
C ILE A 41 -5.00 5.74 8.72
N PRO A 42 -4.81 6.16 9.99
CA PRO A 42 -4.19 7.44 10.30
C PRO A 42 -2.77 7.59 9.75
N GLU A 43 -2.28 8.83 9.79
CA GLU A 43 -0.89 9.10 9.41
C GLU A 43 0.08 8.31 10.30
N HIS A 44 0.88 7.45 9.68
CA HIS A 44 1.84 6.59 10.38
C HIS A 44 3.13 6.43 9.57
N SER A 45 4.24 6.16 10.28
CA SER A 45 5.54 5.81 9.68
C SER A 45 6.08 4.45 10.14
N THR A 46 5.40 3.81 11.09
CA THR A 46 5.77 2.55 11.73
C THR A 46 4.55 1.64 11.86
N LEU A 47 4.75 0.37 12.23
CA LEU A 47 3.68 -0.58 12.52
C LEU A 47 3.10 -0.42 13.95
N ASN A 48 3.11 0.79 14.50
CA ASN A 48 2.45 1.10 15.77
C ASN A 48 1.35 2.12 15.51
N LEU A 49 0.11 1.66 15.36
CA LEU A 49 -1.02 2.47 14.96
C LEU A 49 -2.36 1.82 15.30
N SER A 50 -3.40 2.64 15.31
CA SER A 50 -4.79 2.22 15.48
C SER A 50 -5.58 2.52 14.21
N LEU A 51 -6.46 1.60 13.81
CA LEU A 51 -7.33 1.73 12.65
C LEU A 51 -8.78 1.90 13.10
N TYR A 52 -9.54 2.73 12.39
CA TYR A 52 -10.88 3.15 12.80
C TYR A 52 -11.90 2.85 11.71
N ASP A 53 -13.13 2.53 12.10
CA ASP A 53 -14.24 2.49 11.14
C ASP A 53 -14.54 3.92 10.66
N ALA A 54 -14.60 4.09 9.35
CA ALA A 54 -14.83 5.37 8.71
C ALA A 54 -15.93 5.30 7.66
N GLN A 55 -16.80 4.29 7.71
CA GLN A 55 -17.84 4.08 6.70
C GLN A 55 -18.74 5.31 6.52
N GLU A 56 -19.32 5.83 7.61
CA GLU A 56 -20.22 6.99 7.56
C GLU A 56 -19.48 8.28 7.10
N PRO A 57 -18.34 8.69 7.71
CA PRO A 57 -17.58 9.84 7.25
C PRO A 57 -17.14 9.74 5.78
N PHE A 58 -16.74 8.55 5.33
CA PHE A 58 -16.36 8.32 3.94
C PHE A 58 -17.54 8.48 2.99
N GLN A 59 -18.68 7.87 3.31
CA GLN A 59 -19.89 8.00 2.50
C GLN A 59 -20.35 9.45 2.41
N GLN A 60 -20.32 10.18 3.52
CA GLN A 60 -20.63 11.61 3.55
C GLN A 60 -19.67 12.40 2.65
N ALA A 61 -18.37 12.17 2.75
CA ALA A 61 -17.37 12.91 1.99
C ALA A 61 -17.43 12.64 0.48
N VAL A 62 -17.62 11.36 0.11
CA VAL A 62 -17.59 10.91 -1.29
C VAL A 62 -18.93 11.13 -1.99
N TYR A 63 -20.05 10.79 -1.36
CA TYR A 63 -21.36 10.78 -2.02
C TYR A 63 -22.18 12.04 -1.76
N VAL A 64 -21.98 12.73 -0.64
CA VAL A 64 -22.79 13.92 -0.32
C VAL A 64 -22.07 15.19 -0.78
N SER A 65 -22.73 15.98 -1.63
CA SER A 65 -22.20 17.26 -2.09
C SER A 65 -22.34 18.33 -1.01
N PRO A 66 -21.25 18.99 -0.54
CA PRO A 66 -21.38 20.14 0.38
C PRO A 66 -22.09 21.32 -0.30
N PHE A 67 -22.22 21.29 -1.62
CA PHE A 67 -22.89 22.30 -2.44
C PHE A 67 -24.32 21.91 -2.85
N GLY A 68 -24.94 20.90 -2.22
CA GLY A 68 -26.37 20.57 -2.38
C GLY A 68 -26.81 20.14 -3.79
N SER A 69 -25.87 19.80 -4.66
CA SER A 69 -26.07 19.56 -6.10
C SER A 69 -25.55 18.19 -6.54
N GLU A 70 -25.89 17.16 -5.77
CA GLU A 70 -25.53 15.76 -6.05
C GLU A 70 -26.06 15.24 -7.39
N HIS A 71 -27.15 15.83 -7.90
CA HIS A 71 -27.75 15.48 -9.20
C HIS A 71 -27.00 16.10 -10.39
N LEU A 72 -26.22 17.17 -10.16
CA LEU A 72 -25.47 17.89 -11.21
C LEU A 72 -24.02 17.43 -11.28
N VAL A 73 -23.46 16.99 -10.15
CA VAL A 73 -22.07 16.54 -10.05
C VAL A 73 -22.11 15.03 -9.86
N GLY A 74 -21.93 14.27 -10.96
CA GLY A 74 -22.03 12.81 -10.97
C GLY A 74 -21.13 12.11 -9.93
N LYS A 75 -21.37 10.81 -9.72
CA LYS A 75 -20.65 10.00 -8.70
C LYS A 75 -19.13 10.08 -8.92
N PRO A 76 -18.31 10.36 -7.89
CA PRO A 76 -16.86 10.39 -8.04
C PRO A 76 -16.32 9.02 -8.42
N LEU A 77 -15.51 8.96 -9.47
CA LEU A 77 -14.81 7.75 -9.90
C LEU A 77 -13.48 7.63 -9.14
N ILE A 78 -13.18 6.46 -8.57
CA ILE A 78 -11.92 6.22 -7.87
C ILE A 78 -10.74 6.38 -8.84
N GLY A 79 -9.66 7.02 -8.37
CA GLY A 79 -8.51 7.39 -9.21
C GLY A 79 -8.66 8.76 -9.91
N SER A 80 -9.84 9.39 -9.85
CA SER A 80 -10.04 10.75 -10.39
C SER A 80 -9.65 11.86 -9.39
N ARG A 81 -9.36 13.07 -9.91
CA ARG A 81 -9.17 14.28 -9.06
C ARG A 81 -10.37 14.52 -8.18
N PHE A 82 -11.57 14.34 -8.72
CA PHE A 82 -12.79 14.61 -7.99
C PHE A 82 -12.94 13.68 -6.79
N PHE A 83 -12.70 12.37 -6.97
CA PHE A 83 -12.67 11.42 -5.85
C PHE A 83 -11.59 11.75 -4.83
N LYS A 84 -10.35 12.04 -5.28
CA LYS A 84 -9.24 12.43 -4.40
C LYS A 84 -9.59 13.66 -3.56
N THR A 85 -10.14 14.71 -4.17
CA THR A 85 -10.55 15.92 -3.45
C THR A 85 -11.65 15.63 -2.44
N ARG A 86 -12.66 14.84 -2.83
CA ARG A 86 -13.79 14.46 -1.98
C ARG A 86 -13.37 13.66 -0.76
N VAL A 87 -12.61 12.59 -0.95
CA VAL A 87 -12.17 11.76 0.17
C VAL A 87 -11.25 12.55 1.12
N ASN A 88 -10.49 13.52 0.61
CA ASN A 88 -9.64 14.39 1.43
C ASN A 88 -10.44 15.37 2.32
N THR A 89 -11.72 15.64 2.04
CA THR A 89 -12.60 16.43 2.92
C THR A 89 -13.26 15.62 4.03
N MET A 90 -12.99 14.32 4.12
CA MET A 90 -13.46 13.49 5.23
C MET A 90 -12.93 14.05 6.56
N ASP A 91 -13.82 14.17 7.55
CA ASP A 91 -13.47 14.65 8.89
C ASP A 91 -12.78 13.54 9.70
N ARG A 92 -11.45 13.54 9.65
CA ARG A 92 -10.58 12.51 10.23
C ARG A 92 -10.56 12.57 11.75
N GLU A 93 -10.62 13.77 12.30
CA GLU A 93 -10.63 13.96 13.75
C GLU A 93 -11.92 13.39 14.32
N LYS A 94 -13.06 13.66 13.67
CA LYS A 94 -14.34 13.07 14.07
C LYS A 94 -14.31 11.55 14.00
N VAL A 95 -13.72 10.95 12.96
CA VAL A 95 -13.56 9.48 12.85
C VAL A 95 -12.81 8.92 14.07
N MET A 96 -11.70 9.54 14.44
CA MET A 96 -10.86 9.10 15.55
C MET A 96 -11.51 9.34 16.93
N GLN A 97 -12.41 10.33 17.03
CA GLN A 97 -13.14 10.65 18.26
C GLN A 97 -14.46 9.87 18.41
N SER A 98 -15.06 9.42 17.29
CA SER A 98 -16.40 8.83 17.29
C SER A 98 -16.48 7.41 17.81
N GLY A 99 -15.35 6.71 17.97
CA GLY A 99 -15.38 5.31 18.38
C GLY A 99 -14.04 4.76 18.83
N ALA A 100 -14.10 3.58 19.44
CA ALA A 100 -12.91 2.81 19.75
C ALA A 100 -12.27 2.28 18.44
N PRO A 101 -10.94 2.10 18.39
CA PRO A 101 -10.29 1.58 17.20
C PRO A 101 -10.76 0.15 16.91
N ARG A 102 -10.97 -0.19 15.64
CA ARG A 102 -11.34 -1.55 15.22
C ARG A 102 -10.14 -2.50 15.29
N TYR A 103 -8.96 -2.00 14.94
CA TYR A 103 -7.70 -2.73 15.08
C TYR A 103 -6.67 -1.88 15.78
N VAL A 104 -5.87 -2.51 16.63
CA VAL A 104 -4.69 -1.90 17.25
C VAL A 104 -3.49 -2.75 16.87
N VAL A 105 -2.44 -2.10 16.38
CA VAL A 105 -1.17 -2.73 16.01
C VAL A 105 -0.10 -2.17 16.93
N GLU A 106 0.60 -3.07 17.62
CA GLU A 106 1.66 -2.73 18.56
C GLU A 106 2.97 -3.34 18.07
N LEU A 107 4.04 -2.56 18.09
CA LEU A 107 5.39 -3.09 17.83
C LEU A 107 5.86 -3.88 19.04
N ASP A 108 6.40 -5.08 18.81
CA ASP A 108 6.98 -5.90 19.86
C ASP A 108 8.43 -5.45 20.11
N GLY A 109 8.62 -4.49 21.01
CA GLY A 109 9.95 -3.91 21.32
C GLY A 109 10.98 -4.92 21.82
N ASP A 110 10.54 -5.99 22.49
CA ASP A 110 11.39 -7.04 23.06
C ASP A 110 11.88 -8.08 22.03
N ARG A 111 11.33 -8.05 20.81
CA ARG A 111 11.68 -8.96 19.70
C ARG A 111 12.52 -8.29 18.61
N ILE A 112 13.00 -7.07 18.87
CA ILE A 112 13.99 -6.39 18.04
C ILE A 112 15.37 -6.95 18.42
N ASP A 113 15.60 -8.22 18.08
CA ASP A 113 16.92 -8.84 18.26
C ASP A 113 17.88 -8.17 17.26
N ASP A 114 18.83 -7.38 17.78
CA ASP A 114 19.97 -6.79 17.08
C ASP A 114 19.71 -6.05 15.75
N GLY A 115 18.50 -5.51 15.54
CA GLY A 115 18.15 -4.75 14.33
C GLY A 115 17.99 -5.59 13.06
N VAL A 116 17.77 -6.90 13.21
CA VAL A 116 17.70 -7.85 12.08
C VAL A 116 16.27 -8.02 11.57
N ASP A 117 15.26 -8.11 12.45
CA ASP A 117 13.86 -8.35 12.07
C ASP A 117 12.90 -7.44 12.87
N ILE A 118 11.72 -7.16 12.31
CA ILE A 118 10.66 -6.39 12.97
C ILE A 118 9.49 -7.31 13.30
N SER A 119 9.01 -7.24 14.54
CA SER A 119 7.82 -7.95 15.01
C SER A 119 6.74 -6.97 15.45
N ALA A 120 5.49 -7.26 15.11
CA ALA A 120 4.34 -6.50 15.55
C ALA A 120 3.14 -7.42 15.79
N THR A 121 2.25 -7.03 16.70
CA THR A 121 1.02 -7.75 16.98
C THR A 121 -0.18 -6.87 16.63
N MET A 122 -1.05 -7.35 15.73
CA MET A 122 -2.34 -6.73 15.43
C MET A 122 -3.46 -7.47 16.16
N ARG A 123 -4.31 -6.73 16.90
CA ARG A 123 -5.48 -7.28 17.60
C ARG A 123 -6.76 -6.62 17.11
N ALA A 124 -7.81 -7.41 16.92
CA ALA A 124 -9.15 -6.90 16.71
C ALA A 124 -9.72 -6.40 18.05
N ASN A 125 -10.41 -5.26 18.04
CA ASN A 125 -11.08 -4.77 19.23
C ASN A 125 -12.45 -5.45 19.37
N ALA A 126 -12.60 -6.22 20.44
CA ALA A 126 -13.77 -7.02 20.75
C ALA A 126 -15.10 -6.24 20.82
N SER A 127 -15.06 -4.93 21.13
CA SER A 127 -16.27 -4.12 21.25
C SER A 127 -16.77 -3.52 19.93
N VAL A 128 -15.94 -3.54 18.88
CA VAL A 128 -16.21 -2.89 17.59
C VAL A 128 -16.16 -3.89 16.44
N SER A 129 -15.44 -5.00 16.62
CA SER A 129 -15.35 -6.06 15.62
C SER A 129 -16.52 -7.02 15.77
N ASP A 130 -17.22 -7.30 14.66
CA ASP A 130 -18.18 -8.41 14.54
C ASP A 130 -17.49 -9.79 14.63
N ALA A 131 -16.19 -9.81 14.95
CA ALA A 131 -15.43 -11.02 15.17
C ALA A 131 -16.04 -11.73 16.39
N VAL A 132 -16.72 -12.83 16.10
CA VAL A 132 -17.27 -13.79 17.06
C VAL A 132 -16.22 -14.25 18.09
N ASP A 133 -14.93 -14.08 17.81
CA ASP A 133 -13.81 -14.36 18.70
C ASP A 133 -13.04 -13.08 19.07
N SER A 134 -13.36 -12.50 20.22
CA SER A 134 -12.65 -11.38 20.88
C SER A 134 -11.16 -11.62 21.17
N THR A 135 -10.60 -12.75 20.74
CA THR A 135 -9.23 -13.21 20.99
C THR A 135 -8.38 -13.29 19.73
N ALA A 136 -8.95 -13.02 18.54
CA ALA A 136 -8.23 -13.10 17.29
C ALA A 136 -7.10 -12.05 17.21
N LYS A 137 -5.89 -12.52 16.89
CA LYS A 137 -4.72 -11.67 16.67
C LYS A 137 -3.88 -12.18 15.49
N ILE A 138 -3.13 -11.26 14.88
CA ILE A 138 -2.10 -11.58 13.90
C ILE A 138 -0.75 -11.13 14.45
N ASN A 139 0.20 -12.05 14.53
CA ASN A 139 1.59 -11.71 14.72
C ASN A 139 2.22 -11.49 13.34
N ILE A 140 2.92 -10.38 13.18
CA ILE A 140 3.56 -9.93 11.96
C ILE A 140 5.06 -10.07 12.18
N GLN A 141 5.74 -10.82 11.31
CA GLN A 141 7.19 -10.95 11.33
C GLN A 141 7.74 -10.47 10.00
N VAL A 142 8.51 -9.40 10.02
CA VAL A 142 9.07 -8.76 8.83
C VAL A 142 10.59 -8.86 8.86
N PRO A 143 11.17 -9.82 8.13
CA PRO A 143 12.62 -9.92 8.03
C PRO A 143 13.22 -8.75 7.26
N MET A 144 14.31 -8.17 7.74
CA MET A 144 15.00 -7.09 6.99
C MET A 144 15.85 -7.61 5.83
N SER A 145 16.19 -8.90 5.84
CA SER A 145 17.04 -9.54 4.83
C SER A 145 16.29 -9.99 3.57
N THR A 146 14.95 -10.05 3.61
CA THR A 146 14.13 -10.51 2.49
C THR A 146 13.02 -9.52 2.15
N ASP A 147 12.57 -9.55 0.90
CA ASP A 147 11.45 -8.70 0.47
C ASP A 147 10.09 -9.24 0.98
N GLY A 148 9.98 -10.54 1.30
CA GLY A 148 8.79 -11.16 1.89
C GLY A 148 8.65 -10.99 3.41
N PHE A 149 7.59 -11.56 3.97
CA PHE A 149 7.30 -11.58 5.42
C PHE A 149 6.31 -12.71 5.76
N SER A 150 6.10 -12.96 7.05
CA SER A 150 5.13 -13.95 7.53
C SER A 150 4.09 -13.31 8.45
N LEU A 151 2.89 -13.89 8.40
CA LEU A 151 1.77 -13.56 9.27
C LEU A 151 1.32 -14.84 9.97
N THR A 152 1.17 -14.77 11.29
CA THR A 152 0.65 -15.89 12.09
C THR A 152 -0.67 -15.46 12.70
N PHE A 153 -1.76 -15.99 12.16
CA PHE A 153 -3.11 -15.80 12.69
C PHE A 153 -3.32 -16.77 13.86
N GLU A 154 -3.74 -16.23 15.00
CA GLU A 154 -4.07 -16.99 16.20
C GLU A 154 -5.50 -16.63 16.63
N THR A 155 -6.33 -17.65 16.82
CA THR A 155 -7.64 -17.52 17.47
C THR A 155 -7.79 -18.58 18.56
N SER A 156 -8.41 -18.20 19.67
CA SER A 156 -8.72 -19.07 20.78
C SER A 156 -10.23 -19.23 20.86
N LYS A 157 -10.76 -20.34 20.29
CA LYS A 157 -12.11 -20.80 20.57
C LYS A 157 -12.05 -21.73 21.79
N GLN A 158 -13.09 -21.72 22.63
CA GLN A 158 -13.18 -22.30 23.98
C GLN A 158 -12.61 -23.73 24.20
N THR A 159 -12.24 -24.47 23.15
CA THR A 159 -11.67 -25.82 23.22
C THR A 159 -10.45 -26.08 22.32
N GLU A 160 -10.12 -25.21 21.35
CA GLU A 160 -8.97 -25.40 20.44
C GLU A 160 -8.34 -24.06 20.03
N ASN A 161 -7.00 -23.99 20.14
CA ASN A 161 -6.21 -22.88 19.60
C ASN A 161 -5.94 -23.16 18.12
N GLN A 162 -6.55 -22.39 17.22
CA GLN A 162 -6.24 -22.48 15.81
C GLN A 162 -5.14 -21.46 15.49
N THR A 163 -4.02 -21.98 14.99
CA THR A 163 -2.90 -21.16 14.50
C THR A 163 -2.68 -21.44 13.04
N GLN A 164 -2.59 -20.39 12.23
CA GLN A 164 -2.38 -20.50 10.80
C GLN A 164 -1.23 -19.59 10.38
N HIS A 165 -0.24 -20.18 9.72
CA HIS A 165 0.94 -19.47 9.25
C HIS A 165 0.78 -19.15 7.77
N ILE A 166 0.97 -17.88 7.42
CA ILE A 166 0.74 -17.35 6.08
C ILE A 166 2.03 -16.68 5.63
N ALA A 167 2.63 -17.22 4.57
CA ALA A 167 3.79 -16.62 3.94
C ALA A 167 3.33 -15.58 2.90
N VAL A 168 3.92 -14.39 2.95
CA VAL A 168 3.71 -13.33 1.97
C VAL A 168 4.99 -13.11 1.18
N SER A 169 4.87 -13.28 -0.13
CA SER A 169 5.98 -13.10 -1.08
C SER A 169 5.87 -11.77 -1.81
N ALA A 170 6.99 -11.21 -2.21
CA ALA A 170 7.05 -9.95 -2.94
C ALA A 170 7.60 -10.15 -4.34
N THR A 171 6.95 -9.55 -5.33
CA THR A 171 7.46 -9.44 -6.70
C THR A 171 7.50 -7.97 -7.14
N TYR A 172 8.27 -7.67 -8.18
CA TYR A 172 8.47 -6.30 -8.67
C TYR A 172 8.32 -6.25 -10.19
N PRO A 173 7.10 -6.44 -10.71
CA PRO A 173 6.88 -6.51 -12.15
C PRO A 173 7.01 -5.15 -12.85
N LEU A 174 6.88 -4.05 -12.10
CA LEU A 174 6.97 -2.70 -12.64
C LEU A 174 8.39 -2.14 -12.52
N GLN A 175 8.77 -1.30 -13.50
CA GLN A 175 10.03 -0.57 -13.46
C GLN A 175 10.05 0.39 -12.26
N SER A 176 11.21 0.45 -11.59
CA SER A 176 11.42 1.37 -10.47
C SER A 176 11.50 2.81 -10.96
N VAL A 177 10.95 3.74 -10.17
CA VAL A 177 11.02 5.18 -10.47
C VAL A 177 12.16 5.79 -9.68
N HIS A 178 13.08 6.44 -10.40
CA HIS A 178 14.20 7.15 -9.83
C HIS A 178 13.89 8.66 -9.81
N SER A 179 14.07 9.28 -8.66
CA SER A 179 13.96 10.73 -8.48
C SER A 179 15.08 11.25 -7.57
N LYS A 180 15.19 12.58 -7.46
CA LYS A 180 16.11 13.22 -6.49
C LYS A 180 15.80 12.85 -5.03
N ALA A 181 14.57 12.42 -4.74
CA ALA A 181 14.14 12.03 -3.41
C ALA A 181 14.44 10.55 -3.09
N GLY A 182 14.77 9.74 -4.09
CA GLY A 182 15.16 8.34 -3.92
C GLY A 182 14.64 7.42 -5.03
N ILE A 183 14.65 6.12 -4.74
CA ILE A 183 14.17 5.08 -5.64
C ILE A 183 12.87 4.52 -5.05
N ILE A 184 11.80 4.55 -5.84
CA ILE A 184 10.55 3.87 -5.49
C ILE A 184 10.46 2.58 -6.28
N ARG A 185 10.30 1.48 -5.54
CA ARG A 185 9.91 0.18 -6.08
C ARG A 185 8.41 -0.02 -5.83
N PHE A 186 7.76 -0.73 -6.74
CA PHE A 186 6.33 -1.04 -6.65
C PHE A 186 6.16 -2.54 -6.36
N PRO A 187 6.18 -2.95 -5.09
CA PRO A 187 6.03 -4.36 -4.74
C PRO A 187 4.60 -4.82 -5.00
N PHE A 188 4.48 -6.04 -5.52
CA PHE A 188 3.25 -6.81 -5.53
C PHE A 188 3.39 -7.88 -4.44
N PHE A 189 2.47 -7.91 -3.48
CA PHE A 189 2.53 -8.84 -2.35
C PHE A 189 1.48 -9.93 -2.48
N ALA A 190 1.95 -11.16 -2.64
CA ALA A 190 1.11 -12.33 -2.86
C ALA A 190 1.11 -13.26 -1.65
N PHE A 191 -0.07 -13.76 -1.27
CA PHE A 191 -0.28 -14.73 -0.21
C PHE A 191 -1.40 -15.72 -0.57
N SER A 192 -1.49 -16.82 0.16
CA SER A 192 -2.60 -17.76 0.08
C SER A 192 -3.03 -18.14 1.49
N LEU A 193 -4.32 -18.36 1.67
CA LEU A 193 -4.88 -18.80 2.95
C LEU A 193 -4.95 -20.33 3.01
N ASP A 194 -5.08 -21.01 1.88
CA ASP A 194 -5.17 -22.47 1.86
C ASP A 194 -3.80 -23.07 1.55
N ASP A 195 -3.39 -24.08 2.32
CA ASP A 195 -2.14 -24.82 2.07
C ASP A 195 -2.11 -25.46 0.67
N GLU A 196 -3.28 -25.75 0.10
CA GLU A 196 -3.44 -26.33 -1.24
C GLU A 196 -3.30 -25.29 -2.38
N LYS A 197 -2.97 -24.02 -2.09
CA LYS A 197 -2.70 -22.94 -3.07
C LYS A 197 -3.82 -22.67 -4.08
N SER A 198 -5.04 -23.14 -3.83
CA SER A 198 -6.16 -23.01 -4.75
C SER A 198 -6.61 -21.56 -4.93
N THR A 199 -6.47 -20.72 -3.91
CA THR A 199 -6.84 -19.31 -4.00
C THR A 199 -5.66 -18.43 -3.60
N GLY A 200 -5.11 -17.71 -4.57
CA GLY A 200 -4.06 -16.72 -4.34
C GLY A 200 -4.65 -15.33 -4.18
N TYR A 201 -4.07 -14.51 -3.33
CA TYR A 201 -4.39 -13.10 -3.20
C TYR A 201 -3.14 -12.28 -3.50
N GLU A 202 -3.26 -11.18 -4.24
CA GLU A 202 -2.12 -10.32 -4.55
C GLU A 202 -2.49 -8.84 -4.48
N TRP A 203 -1.75 -8.09 -3.66
CA TRP A 203 -1.74 -6.64 -3.70
C TRP A 203 -1.00 -6.17 -4.93
N GLN A 204 -1.66 -5.36 -5.74
CA GLN A 204 -1.09 -4.78 -6.96
C GLN A 204 -1.27 -3.27 -6.97
N ILE A 205 -0.35 -2.58 -7.63
CA ILE A 205 -0.47 -1.16 -7.98
C ILE A 205 -0.42 -1.02 -9.49
N HIS A 206 -1.24 -0.14 -10.03
CA HIS A 206 -1.29 0.17 -11.45
C HIS A 206 -1.14 1.69 -11.62
N PRO A 207 0.10 2.24 -11.55
CA PRO A 207 0.30 3.68 -11.51
C PRO A 207 -0.27 4.44 -12.70
N LEU A 208 -0.31 3.81 -13.88
CA LEU A 208 -0.83 4.43 -15.10
C LEU A 208 -2.36 4.37 -15.16
N ASP A 209 -2.95 3.24 -14.83
CA ASP A 209 -4.39 3.03 -14.98
C ASP A 209 -5.16 3.59 -13.78
N HIS A 210 -4.70 3.28 -12.58
CA HIS A 210 -5.38 3.61 -11.31
C HIS A 210 -4.74 4.77 -10.54
N GLY A 211 -3.55 5.20 -10.94
CA GLY A 211 -2.78 6.23 -10.25
C GLY A 211 -1.86 5.66 -9.15
N MET A 212 -0.89 6.46 -8.71
CA MET A 212 0.10 6.07 -7.70
C MET A 212 -0.47 5.95 -6.27
N LEU A 213 -1.70 6.40 -6.05
CA LEU A 213 -2.31 6.46 -4.72
C LEU A 213 -3.12 5.22 -4.36
N ARG A 214 -3.22 4.24 -5.27
CA ARG A 214 -4.13 3.11 -5.13
C ARG A 214 -3.40 1.77 -5.20
N TYR A 215 -3.55 0.98 -4.15
CA TYR A 215 -3.26 -0.45 -4.16
C TYR A 215 -4.58 -1.22 -4.18
N THR A 216 -4.65 -2.28 -4.98
CA THR A 216 -5.84 -3.14 -5.10
C THR A 216 -5.43 -4.57 -4.77
N LEU A 217 -6.15 -5.22 -3.86
CA LEU A 217 -6.00 -6.64 -3.58
C LEU A 217 -6.89 -7.41 -4.53
N PHE A 218 -6.30 -8.29 -5.32
CA PHE A 218 -7.02 -9.18 -6.22
C PHE A 218 -7.03 -10.60 -5.68
N GLN A 219 -8.15 -11.29 -5.86
CA GLN A 219 -8.20 -12.74 -5.81
C GLN A 219 -7.80 -13.30 -7.18
N LEU A 220 -6.72 -14.06 -7.22
CA LEU A 220 -6.20 -14.68 -8.41
C LEU A 220 -6.90 -16.01 -8.66
N PRO A 221 -7.29 -16.32 -9.91
CA PRO A 221 -7.87 -17.61 -10.23
C PRO A 221 -6.86 -18.74 -10.00
N SER A 222 -7.35 -19.90 -9.56
CA SER A 222 -6.59 -21.10 -9.18
C SER A 222 -5.61 -21.64 -10.23
N HIS A 223 -5.70 -21.16 -11.47
CA HIS A 223 -4.88 -21.60 -12.60
C HIS A 223 -3.89 -20.54 -13.12
N SER A 224 -3.67 -19.43 -12.42
CA SER A 224 -2.65 -18.46 -12.82
C SER A 224 -1.27 -18.99 -12.43
N PRO A 225 -0.39 -19.38 -13.38
CA PRO A 225 0.94 -19.83 -13.02
C PRO A 225 1.72 -18.67 -12.42
N ALA A 226 2.22 -18.87 -11.19
CA ALA A 226 3.26 -18.04 -10.59
C ALA A 226 4.35 -17.84 -11.64
N SER A 227 4.40 -16.65 -12.22
CA SER A 227 5.24 -16.39 -13.38
C SER A 227 6.65 -16.13 -12.89
N GLY A 228 7.40 -17.21 -12.66
CA GLY A 228 8.85 -17.22 -12.78
C GLY A 228 9.22 -17.12 -14.25
N GLY A 229 9.56 -15.93 -14.72
CA GLY A 229 10.00 -15.73 -16.10
C GLY A 229 9.84 -14.30 -16.57
N ASN A 230 10.95 -13.73 -17.07
CA ASN A 230 11.07 -12.34 -17.50
C ASN A 230 10.02 -11.93 -18.56
N VAL A 231 9.42 -10.76 -18.30
CA VAL A 231 8.57 -9.92 -19.18
C VAL A 231 7.11 -10.36 -19.36
N ALA A 232 6.22 -9.78 -18.55
CA ALA A 232 4.88 -9.36 -18.98
C ALA A 232 4.43 -8.12 -18.16
N PRO A 233 3.77 -7.13 -18.77
CA PRO A 233 3.18 -5.97 -18.07
C PRO A 233 2.07 -6.42 -17.10
N PRO A 234 1.60 -5.57 -16.16
CA PRO A 234 0.73 -6.02 -15.10
C PRO A 234 -0.54 -6.63 -15.70
N ARG A 235 -0.77 -7.90 -15.37
CA ARG A 235 -1.98 -8.61 -15.76
C ARG A 235 -3.13 -7.97 -14.96
N GLU A 236 -3.87 -7.04 -15.58
CA GLU A 236 -5.31 -7.05 -15.32
C GLU A 236 -5.79 -8.42 -15.78
N CYS A 237 -5.80 -9.39 -14.87
CA CYS A 237 -6.46 -10.66 -15.13
C CYS A 237 -7.95 -10.31 -15.20
N PRO A 238 -8.60 -10.41 -16.37
CA PRO A 238 -10.00 -10.01 -16.52
C PRO A 238 -10.94 -10.82 -15.60
N ASP A 239 -10.48 -11.99 -15.15
CA ASP A 239 -11.19 -12.87 -14.22
C ASP A 239 -10.82 -12.66 -12.74
N ALA A 240 -9.93 -11.72 -12.43
CA ALA A 240 -9.49 -11.46 -11.05
C ALA A 240 -10.50 -10.59 -10.32
N GLU A 241 -11.03 -11.11 -9.21
CA GLU A 241 -11.99 -10.38 -8.39
C GLU A 241 -11.27 -9.38 -7.49
N THR A 242 -11.77 -8.15 -7.42
CA THR A 242 -11.24 -7.14 -6.49
C THR A 242 -11.73 -7.45 -5.08
N ILE A 243 -10.82 -7.72 -4.14
CA ILE A 243 -11.15 -8.02 -2.75
C ILE A 243 -11.08 -6.78 -1.87
N ALA A 244 -10.08 -5.92 -2.09
CA ALA A 244 -9.92 -4.72 -1.30
C ALA A 244 -9.25 -3.61 -2.10
N ILE A 245 -9.50 -2.36 -1.73
CA ILE A 245 -8.83 -1.20 -2.33
C ILE A 245 -8.30 -0.31 -1.22
N TYR A 246 -6.98 -0.12 -1.18
CA TYR A 246 -6.36 0.95 -0.42
C TYR A 246 -6.25 2.19 -1.29
N HIS A 247 -6.72 3.33 -0.78
CA HIS A 247 -6.50 4.63 -1.38
C HIS A 247 -5.84 5.58 -0.37
N GLN A 248 -4.68 6.10 -0.75
CA GLN A 248 -3.90 7.04 0.04
C GLN A 248 -4.54 8.44 0.04
N LEU A 249 -4.60 9.05 1.22
CA LEU A 249 -5.05 10.43 1.43
C LEU A 249 -3.87 11.42 1.35
N GLY A 250 -4.21 12.70 1.12
CA GLY A 250 -3.27 13.81 1.02
C GLY A 250 -3.25 14.51 -0.35
N HIS A 251 -2.48 15.59 -0.42
CA HIS A 251 -2.50 16.51 -1.57
C HIS A 251 -1.38 16.23 -2.60
N GLU A 252 -0.25 15.62 -2.22
CA GLU A 252 0.94 15.44 -3.07
C GLU A 252 1.15 14.01 -3.60
N ASN A 253 2.23 13.78 -4.38
CA ASN A 253 2.72 12.48 -4.84
C ASN A 253 3.13 11.60 -3.66
N SER A 254 2.13 10.99 -3.04
CA SER A 254 2.25 10.48 -1.70
C SER A 254 3.32 9.39 -1.54
N LEU A 255 3.67 8.63 -2.58
CA LEU A 255 4.66 7.55 -2.47
C LEU A 255 6.10 8.01 -2.09
N PHE A 256 6.40 9.32 -2.19
CA PHE A 256 7.67 9.88 -1.67
C PHE A 256 7.59 10.38 -0.22
N ARG A 257 6.40 10.42 0.39
CA ARG A 257 6.26 10.85 1.80
C ARG A 257 6.86 9.81 2.74
N PRO A 258 7.38 10.23 3.91
CA PRO A 258 7.89 9.32 4.93
C PRO A 258 6.75 8.65 5.72
N THR A 259 5.51 9.06 5.51
CA THR A 259 4.31 8.59 6.20
C THR A 259 3.25 8.11 5.20
N SER A 260 2.39 7.20 5.65
CA SER A 260 1.20 6.73 4.94
C SER A 260 -0.05 7.15 5.71
N GLU A 261 -1.11 7.47 5.00
CA GLU A 261 -2.42 7.88 5.55
C GLU A 261 -3.45 7.52 4.49
N GLY A 262 -4.54 6.86 4.84
CA GLY A 262 -5.40 6.31 3.79
C GLY A 262 -6.73 5.79 4.27
N VAL A 263 -7.52 5.36 3.30
CA VAL A 263 -8.72 4.56 3.53
C VAL A 263 -8.53 3.20 2.87
N LEU A 264 -8.97 2.15 3.57
CA LEU A 264 -9.02 0.79 3.06
C LEU A 264 -10.50 0.41 2.90
N LEU A 265 -10.88 0.14 1.67
CA LEU A 265 -12.19 -0.34 1.28
C LEU A 265 -12.20 -1.86 1.30
N LEU A 266 -13.13 -2.43 2.05
CA LEU A 266 -13.29 -3.87 2.27
C LEU A 266 -14.70 -4.30 1.88
N PRO A 267 -14.90 -5.60 1.58
CA PRO A 267 -16.22 -6.17 1.50
C PRO A 267 -16.95 -5.98 2.84
N GLY A 268 -18.28 -6.02 2.77
CA GLY A 268 -19.15 -5.92 3.94
C GLY A 268 -18.98 -7.06 4.95
N PRO A 269 -19.97 -7.29 5.84
CA PRO A 269 -19.85 -8.25 6.95
C PRO A 269 -19.68 -9.72 6.51
N GLU A 270 -19.79 -10.01 5.22
CA GLU A 270 -19.62 -11.34 4.63
C GLU A 270 -18.15 -11.77 4.49
N MET A 271 -17.19 -10.85 4.66
CA MET A 271 -15.77 -11.17 4.57
C MET A 271 -15.33 -12.05 5.75
N PRO A 272 -14.67 -13.21 5.52
CA PRO A 272 -14.12 -14.01 6.59
C PRO A 272 -13.11 -13.24 7.44
N VAL A 273 -13.18 -13.37 8.78
CA VAL A 273 -12.31 -12.66 9.72
C VAL A 273 -10.83 -12.86 9.42
N LEU A 274 -10.43 -14.10 9.11
CA LEU A 274 -9.06 -14.42 8.70
C LEU A 274 -8.62 -13.58 7.49
N LEU A 275 -9.42 -13.57 6.43
CA LEU A 275 -9.11 -12.84 5.20
C LEU A 275 -9.07 -11.33 5.46
N GLU A 276 -9.99 -10.79 6.26
CA GLU A 276 -10.00 -9.37 6.65
C GLU A 276 -8.71 -8.99 7.38
N MET A 277 -8.36 -9.73 8.44
CA MET A 277 -7.17 -9.42 9.23
C MET A 277 -5.88 -9.60 8.41
N VAL A 278 -5.78 -10.63 7.56
CA VAL A 278 -4.61 -10.83 6.69
C VAL A 278 -4.53 -9.73 5.64
N THR A 279 -5.66 -9.29 5.09
CA THR A 279 -5.74 -8.14 4.16
C THR A 279 -5.22 -6.87 4.81
N VAL A 280 -5.67 -6.57 6.04
CA VAL A 280 -5.22 -5.40 6.80
C VAL A 280 -3.73 -5.51 7.13
N ALA A 281 -3.29 -6.62 7.72
CA ALA A 281 -1.90 -6.81 8.14
C ALA A 281 -0.92 -6.76 6.96
N SER A 282 -1.24 -7.44 5.86
CA SER A 282 -0.40 -7.44 4.65
C SER A 282 -0.28 -6.05 4.02
N LEU A 283 -1.37 -5.27 4.02
CA LEU A 283 -1.36 -3.87 3.58
C LEU A 283 -0.45 -3.01 4.46
N LEU A 284 -0.53 -3.13 5.79
CA LEU A 284 0.29 -2.32 6.68
C LEU A 284 1.79 -2.59 6.48
N VAL A 285 2.18 -3.86 6.29
CA VAL A 285 3.56 -4.22 5.94
C VAL A 285 3.95 -3.68 4.57
N LEU A 286 3.05 -3.73 3.58
CA LEU A 286 3.27 -3.15 2.25
C LEU A 286 3.55 -1.66 2.33
N LEU A 287 2.71 -0.91 3.05
CA LEU A 287 2.89 0.52 3.25
C LEU A 287 4.21 0.81 3.96
N TRP A 288 4.53 0.07 5.02
CA TRP A 288 5.78 0.24 5.73
C TRP A 288 7.02 -0.04 4.85
N LYS A 289 7.03 -1.13 4.07
CA LYS A 289 8.15 -1.48 3.17
C LYS A 289 8.36 -0.44 2.07
N ILE A 290 7.30 0.06 1.44
CA ILE A 290 7.41 1.10 0.39
C ILE A 290 8.07 2.36 0.97
N ARG A 291 7.72 2.75 2.19
CA ARG A 291 8.31 3.92 2.88
C ARG A 291 9.77 3.68 3.29
N GLY A 292 10.13 2.46 3.67
CA GLY A 292 11.51 2.06 3.94
C GLY A 292 12.40 2.14 2.68
N THR A 293 11.90 1.66 1.53
CA THR A 293 12.66 1.69 0.26
C THR A 293 12.94 3.10 -0.26
N ALA A 294 11.99 4.03 -0.11
CA ALA A 294 12.19 5.44 -0.49
C ALA A 294 13.38 6.09 0.25
N ARG A 295 13.67 5.67 1.50
CA ARG A 295 14.78 6.19 2.30
C ARG A 295 16.15 5.70 1.85
N GLN A 296 16.23 4.52 1.22
CA GLN A 296 17.52 3.93 0.80
C GLN A 296 18.16 4.69 -0.37
N GLY A 297 17.39 5.48 -1.13
CA GLY A 297 17.90 6.34 -2.20
C GLY A 297 18.69 7.58 -1.73
N LEU A 298 18.70 7.87 -0.42
CA LEU A 298 19.52 8.93 0.18
C LEU A 298 20.91 8.42 0.63
N GLY A 299 21.23 7.16 0.34
CA GLY A 299 22.53 6.54 0.64
C GLY A 299 23.66 7.13 -0.21
N LYS A 300 24.37 8.11 0.36
CA LYS A 300 25.71 8.63 -0.03
C LYS A 300 26.08 8.44 -1.50
N GLU A 301 25.76 9.43 -2.31
CA GLU A 301 26.53 9.70 -3.53
C GLU A 301 28.02 9.69 -3.15
N PRO A 302 28.91 8.92 -3.81
CA PRO A 302 30.33 9.03 -3.55
C PRO A 302 30.73 10.45 -3.87
N GLN A 303 30.97 11.27 -2.85
CA GLN A 303 31.41 12.63 -3.06
C GLN A 303 32.62 12.58 -3.99
N PRO A 304 32.59 13.25 -5.15
CA PRO A 304 33.79 13.37 -5.95
C PRO A 304 34.81 14.03 -5.04
N LYS A 305 35.90 13.32 -4.73
CA LYS A 305 37.00 13.82 -3.92
C LYS A 305 37.36 15.20 -4.46
N LYS A 306 36.95 16.26 -3.77
CA LYS A 306 37.34 17.62 -4.11
C LYS A 306 38.84 17.66 -3.89
N ARG A 307 39.61 17.54 -4.98
CA ARG A 307 41.05 17.87 -4.97
C ARG A 307 41.16 19.25 -4.36
N SER A 308 41.91 19.35 -3.27
CA SER A 308 42.08 20.62 -2.57
C SER A 308 42.72 21.62 -3.53
N LEU A 309 42.34 22.90 -3.42
CA LEU A 309 42.95 24.00 -4.19
C LEU A 309 44.48 24.06 -4.02
N ALA A 310 45.01 23.54 -2.91
CA ALA A 310 46.44 23.43 -2.66
C ALA A 310 47.14 22.43 -3.62
N GLU A 311 46.50 21.32 -3.98
CA GLU A 311 47.07 20.37 -4.95
C GLU A 311 47.07 20.91 -6.39
N LYS A 312 46.18 21.84 -6.72
CA LYS A 312 46.16 22.53 -8.02
C LYS A 312 47.20 23.65 -8.14
N LEU A 313 47.64 24.23 -7.03
CA LEU A 313 48.55 25.39 -7.04
C LEU A 313 50.02 25.03 -6.84
N PHE A 314 50.34 23.88 -6.25
CA PHE A 314 51.72 23.50 -5.92
C PHE A 314 52.21 22.19 -6.56
N GLY A 315 51.35 21.50 -7.32
CA GLY A 315 51.70 20.26 -8.03
C GLY A 315 52.28 20.50 -9.42
N GLY A 316 53.47 21.10 -9.53
CA GLY A 316 54.07 21.33 -10.85
C GLY A 316 55.44 21.98 -10.88
N ARG A 317 56.47 21.35 -10.29
CA ARG A 317 57.86 21.34 -10.83
C ARG A 317 58.78 20.46 -9.98
N LYS A 318 59.12 19.29 -10.53
CA LYS A 318 60.45 18.68 -10.35
C LYS A 318 60.95 18.30 -11.74
N SER A 319 61.81 19.15 -12.28
CA SER A 319 62.94 18.82 -13.14
C SER A 319 64.01 19.87 -12.90
#